data_AF-A0A0Q5FPJ3-F1
#
_entry.id   AF-A0A0Q5FPJ3-F1
#
_cell.length_a   1.000
_cell.length_b   1.000
_cell.length_c   1.000
_cell.angle_alpha   90.00
_cell.angle_beta   90.00
_cell.angle_gamma   90.00
#
_symmetry.space_group_name_H-M   'P 1'
#
loop_
_entity.id
_entity.type
_entity.pdbx_description
1 polymer ?
#
loop_
_entity_poly.entity_id
_entity_poly.type
_entity_poly.pdbx_seq_one_letter_code
_entity_poly.pdbx_strand_id
1 'polypeptide(L)'
;MGDWVEFVICGTRTCADGSEDFDGNGVSDAAELAACVVRVDDLAITGAQIAWLLVLVAAVLLTTGGLLWGHRRRAARTPAAGDDFVDSTTEGL
;
A
#
# COMPACT_ATOMS: atom_id res chain seq x y z
N MET A 1 -17.35 -4.72 25.59
CA MET A 1 -18.10 -4.10 24.47
C MET A 1 -18.78 -2.89 25.10
N GLY A 2 -18.41 -1.66 24.74
CA GLY A 2 -18.95 -0.46 25.43
C GLY A 2 -18.31 0.89 25.03
N ASP A 3 -17.05 0.91 24.61
CA ASP A 3 -16.25 2.17 24.61
C ASP A 3 -16.77 3.35 23.75
N TRP A 4 -17.47 3.12 22.64
CA TRP A 4 -18.05 4.21 21.82
C TRP A 4 -19.54 4.44 22.08
N VAL A 5 -20.24 3.42 22.55
CA VAL A 5 -21.68 3.46 22.82
C VAL A 5 -21.96 4.32 24.05
N GLU A 6 -21.10 4.24 25.08
CA GLU A 6 -21.16 5.09 26.27
C GLU A 6 -21.07 6.60 25.94
N PHE A 7 -20.28 6.93 24.90
CA PHE A 7 -20.18 8.30 24.39
C PHE A 7 -21.47 8.77 23.72
N VAL A 8 -22.21 7.90 23.07
CA VAL A 8 -23.46 8.27 22.38
C VAL A 8 -24.61 8.43 23.39
N ILE A 9 -24.66 7.57 24.41
CA ILE A 9 -25.74 7.58 25.41
C ILE A 9 -25.57 8.73 26.41
N CYS A 10 -24.34 9.03 26.86
CA CYS A 10 -24.10 10.07 27.86
C CYS A 10 -23.12 11.20 27.48
N GLY A 11 -22.32 11.03 26.44
CA GLY A 11 -21.19 11.92 26.15
C GLY A 11 -19.90 11.66 26.94
N THR A 12 -19.83 10.65 27.81
CA THR A 12 -18.61 10.27 28.56
C THR A 12 -18.48 8.75 28.74
N ARG A 13 -17.26 8.24 28.96
CA ARG A 13 -16.94 6.79 29.12
C ARG A 13 -17.22 6.19 30.50
N THR A 14 -17.99 6.86 31.35
CA THR A 14 -18.04 6.51 32.78
C THR A 14 -19.44 6.48 33.39
N CYS A 15 -20.45 6.87 32.64
CA CYS A 15 -21.83 6.96 33.12
C CYS A 15 -22.75 5.93 32.48
N ALA A 16 -22.31 5.28 31.40
CA ALA A 16 -23.06 4.25 30.73
C ALA A 16 -22.32 2.93 30.92
N ASP A 17 -23.03 1.89 31.33
CA ASP A 17 -22.54 0.52 31.48
C ASP A 17 -23.02 -0.40 30.35
N GLY A 18 -23.83 0.13 29.41
CA GLY A 18 -24.37 -0.57 28.26
C GLY A 18 -25.66 -1.34 28.54
N SER A 19 -26.22 -1.22 29.75
CA SER A 19 -27.51 -1.80 30.14
C SER A 19 -28.64 -0.76 30.20
N GLU A 20 -28.38 0.49 29.84
CA GLU A 20 -29.37 1.55 29.82
C GLU A 20 -30.51 1.23 28.85
N ASP A 21 -31.74 1.37 29.35
CA ASP A 21 -33.00 1.24 28.61
C ASP A 21 -33.77 2.55 28.84
N PHE A 22 -33.41 3.58 28.08
CA PHE A 22 -33.96 4.93 28.26
C PHE A 22 -35.43 5.02 27.86
N ASP A 23 -35.87 4.23 26.88
CA ASP A 23 -37.26 4.24 26.39
C ASP A 23 -38.17 3.22 27.09
N GLY A 24 -37.61 2.35 27.93
CA GLY A 24 -38.32 1.40 28.79
C GLY A 24 -38.90 0.21 28.03
N ASN A 25 -38.33 -0.13 26.88
CA ASN A 25 -38.83 -1.19 26.00
C ASN A 25 -38.30 -2.59 26.40
N GLY A 26 -37.43 -2.67 27.40
CA GLY A 26 -36.82 -3.90 27.90
C GLY A 26 -35.58 -4.36 27.13
N VAL A 27 -35.10 -3.57 26.18
CA VAL A 27 -33.87 -3.76 25.41
C VAL A 27 -32.94 -2.60 25.75
N SER A 28 -31.63 -2.86 25.87
CA SER A 28 -30.71 -1.75 26.10
C SER A 28 -30.49 -0.94 24.82
N ASP A 29 -30.47 0.38 24.94
CA ASP A 29 -30.17 1.32 23.85
C ASP A 29 -28.84 0.93 23.18
N ALA A 30 -27.86 0.49 23.97
CA ALA A 30 -26.58 0.00 23.49
C ALA A 30 -26.71 -1.18 22.51
N ALA A 31 -27.64 -2.10 22.76
CA ALA A 31 -27.93 -3.24 21.90
C ALA A 31 -28.63 -2.79 20.61
N GLU A 32 -29.55 -1.84 20.70
CA GLU A 32 -30.24 -1.27 19.53
C GLU A 32 -29.30 -0.48 18.62
N LEU A 33 -28.44 0.36 19.20
CA LEU A 33 -27.38 1.09 18.49
C LEU A 33 -26.37 0.14 17.83
N ALA A 34 -25.98 -0.95 18.51
CA ALA A 34 -25.11 -1.97 17.93
C ALA A 34 -25.77 -2.74 16.76
N ALA A 35 -27.09 -2.88 16.76
CA ALA A 35 -27.83 -3.48 15.65
C ALA A 35 -27.91 -2.56 14.42
N CYS A 36 -27.95 -1.24 14.64
CA CYS A 36 -27.98 -0.25 13.54
C CYS A 36 -26.60 0.10 12.98
N VAL A 37 -25.52 -0.04 13.76
CA VAL A 37 -24.15 0.27 13.30
C VAL A 37 -23.59 -0.88 12.46
N VAL A 38 -23.35 -0.59 11.18
CA VAL A 38 -22.50 -1.43 10.33
C VAL A 38 -21.05 -1.14 10.71
N ARG A 39 -20.40 -2.09 11.38
CA ARG A 39 -18.96 -2.00 11.67
C ARG A 39 -18.18 -2.03 10.36
N VAL A 40 -17.37 -0.99 10.13
CA VAL A 40 -16.53 -0.85 8.93
C VAL A 40 -15.12 -1.40 9.15
N ASP A 41 -14.94 -2.32 10.11
CA ASP A 41 -13.61 -2.82 10.48
C ASP A 41 -12.95 -3.64 9.35
N ASP A 42 -13.76 -4.23 8.46
CA ASP A 42 -13.29 -5.00 7.31
C ASP A 42 -12.64 -4.13 6.21
N LEU A 43 -12.74 -2.79 6.30
CA LEU A 43 -12.03 -1.90 5.37
C LEU A 43 -10.51 -1.96 5.54
N ALA A 44 -10.01 -2.25 6.75
CA ALA A 44 -8.58 -2.37 6.99
C ALA A 44 -8.01 -3.69 6.42
N ILE A 45 -8.78 -4.78 6.48
CA ILE A 45 -8.37 -6.10 5.96
C ILE A 45 -8.33 -6.11 4.43
N THR A 46 -9.29 -5.44 3.78
CA THR A 46 -9.34 -5.36 2.31
C THR A 46 -8.33 -4.37 1.72
N GLY A 47 -7.73 -3.48 2.54
CA GLY A 47 -6.66 -2.57 2.11
C GLY A 47 -5.31 -3.28 1.89
N ALA A 48 -5.02 -4.34 2.66
CA ALA A 48 -3.73 -5.02 2.63
C ALA A 48 -3.45 -5.71 1.27
N GLN A 49 -4.45 -6.34 0.68
CA GLN A 49 -4.32 -7.00 -0.63
C GLN A 49 -4.06 -5.99 -1.77
N ILE A 50 -4.71 -4.82 -1.73
CA ILE A 50 -4.49 -3.75 -2.70
C ILE A 50 -3.08 -3.17 -2.53
N ALA A 51 -2.62 -3.01 -1.28
CA ALA A 51 -1.27 -2.54 -0.99
C ALA A 51 -0.20 -3.47 -1.59
N TRP A 52 -0.36 -4.79 -1.47
CA TRP A 52 0.56 -5.76 -2.11
C TRP A 52 0.56 -5.66 -3.63
N LEU A 53 -0.62 -5.50 -4.26
CA LEU A 53 -0.69 -5.31 -5.71
C LEU A 53 0.07 -4.06 -6.15
N LEU A 54 -0.07 -2.94 -5.43
CA LEU A 54 0.66 -1.70 -5.73
C LEU A 54 2.18 -1.88 -5.57
N VAL A 55 2.63 -2.59 -4.54
CA VAL A 55 4.05 -2.91 -4.33
C VAL A 55 4.62 -3.73 -5.49
N LEU A 56 3.89 -4.76 -5.93
CA LEU A 56 4.31 -5.60 -7.06
C LEU A 56 4.40 -4.78 -8.37
N VAL A 57 3.40 -3.95 -8.65
CA VAL A 57 3.39 -3.07 -9.83
C VAL A 57 4.57 -2.11 -9.79
N ALA A 58 4.84 -1.48 -8.64
CA ALA A 58 5.98 -0.57 -8.47
C ALA A 58 7.31 -1.29 -8.71
N ALA A 59 7.48 -2.51 -8.19
CA ALA A 59 8.70 -3.31 -8.40
C ALA A 59 8.90 -3.66 -9.88
N VAL A 60 7.83 -4.03 -10.61
CA VAL A 60 7.89 -4.31 -12.04
C VAL A 60 8.28 -3.05 -12.84
N LEU A 61 7.71 -1.90 -12.50
CA LEU A 61 8.03 -0.63 -13.18
C LEU A 61 9.48 -0.20 -12.94
N LEU A 62 9.98 -0.33 -11.71
CA LEU A 62 11.36 0.03 -11.36
C LEU A 62 12.38 -0.90 -12.03
N THR A 63 12.10 -2.21 -12.05
CA THR A 63 12.99 -3.20 -12.69
C THR A 63 13.05 -3.04 -14.20
N THR A 64 11.88 -2.93 -14.86
CA THR A 64 11.81 -2.70 -16.31
C THR A 64 12.42 -1.36 -16.73
N GLY A 65 12.11 -0.28 -16.02
CA GLY A 65 12.70 1.04 -16.25
C GLY A 65 14.23 1.02 -16.10
N GLY A 66 14.74 0.38 -15.05
CA GLY A 66 16.17 0.22 -14.80
C GLY A 66 16.90 -0.57 -15.90
N LEU A 67 16.32 -1.67 -16.37
CA LEU A 67 16.87 -2.48 -17.47
C LEU A 67 16.95 -1.67 -18.77
N LEU A 68 15.85 -1.03 -19.17
CA LEU A 68 15.79 -0.22 -20.40
C LEU A 68 16.83 0.90 -20.37
N TRP A 69 16.94 1.60 -19.25
CA TRP A 69 17.89 2.68 -19.07
C TRP A 69 19.35 2.17 -19.09
N GLY A 70 19.63 1.00 -18.50
CA GLY A 70 20.94 0.34 -18.58
C GLY A 70 21.32 -0.05 -20.01
N HIS A 71 20.38 -0.62 -20.78
CA HIS A 71 20.59 -0.96 -22.19
C HIS A 71 20.92 0.28 -23.03
N ARG A 72 20.19 1.39 -22.85
CA ARG A 72 20.47 2.65 -23.55
C ARG A 72 21.87 3.19 -23.24
N ARG A 73 22.31 3.11 -21.98
CA ARG A 73 23.67 3.54 -21.60
C ARG A 73 24.77 2.64 -22.18
N ARG A 74 24.53 1.33 -22.31
CA ARG A 74 25.48 0.39 -22.92
C ARG A 74 25.57 0.61 -24.44
N ALA A 75 24.44 0.83 -25.12
CA ALA A 75 24.43 1.15 -26.55
C ALA A 75 25.21 2.43 -26.88
N ALA A 76 25.14 3.45 -26.00
CA ALA A 76 25.91 4.68 -26.14
C ALA A 76 27.43 4.55 -25.86
N ARG A 77 27.89 3.40 -25.35
CA ARG A 77 29.30 3.11 -25.03
C ARG A 77 29.90 2.03 -25.93
N THR A 78 29.40 1.84 -27.15
CA THR A 78 30.16 1.10 -28.16
C THR A 78 31.07 2.11 -28.86
N PRO A 79 32.33 2.33 -28.42
CA PRO A 79 33.32 2.88 -29.31
C PRO A 79 33.49 1.89 -30.46
N ALA A 80 33.67 2.41 -31.68
CA ALA A 80 34.06 1.63 -32.83
C ALA A 80 35.27 0.74 -32.44
N ALA A 81 35.01 -0.55 -32.30
CA ALA A 81 36.04 -1.53 -32.01
C ALA A 81 36.67 -1.97 -33.33
N GLY A 82 37.86 -1.44 -33.59
CA GLY A 82 38.89 -2.15 -34.35
C GLY A 82 38.97 -1.85 -35.84
N ASP A 83 39.60 -0.73 -36.18
CA ASP A 83 40.40 -0.59 -37.40
C ASP A 83 41.78 0.06 -37.12
N ASP A 84 42.38 -0.27 -35.96
CA ASP A 84 43.86 -0.28 -35.85
C ASP A 84 44.38 -1.60 -36.45
N PHE A 85 44.20 -1.78 -37.76
CA PHE A 85 44.97 -2.76 -38.52
C PHE A 85 46.38 -2.19 -38.67
N VAL A 86 47.24 -2.68 -37.78
CA VAL A 86 48.69 -2.78 -37.91
C VAL A 86 49.11 -2.82 -39.39
N ASP A 87 49.68 -1.74 -39.91
CA ASP A 87 50.72 -1.81 -40.93
C ASP A 87 52.01 -1.22 -40.36
N SER A 88 52.65 -2.03 -39.53
CA SER A 88 53.99 -1.83 -39.00
C SER A 88 55.02 -2.54 -39.92
N THR A 89 54.85 -2.51 -41.25
CA THR A 89 55.65 -3.36 -42.15
C THR A 89 56.30 -2.70 -43.35
N THR A 90 56.32 -1.38 -43.48
CA THR A 90 57.09 -0.72 -44.55
C THR A 90 57.89 0.50 -44.08
N GLU A 91 58.80 0.28 -43.14
CA GLU A 91 60.08 0.99 -43.08
C GLU A 91 61.18 -0.07 -43.26
N GLY A 92 61.72 -0.21 -44.48
CA GLY A 92 62.81 -1.15 -44.74
C GLY A 92 63.14 -1.37 -46.21
N LEU A 93 64.15 -0.62 -46.69
CA LEU A 93 64.92 -0.70 -47.95
C LEU A 93 64.39 0.07 -49.16
#